data_AF-A0A7C4H930-F1
#
_entry.id   AF-A0A7C4H930-F1
#
_cell.length_a   1.000
_cell.length_b   1.000
_cell.length_c   1.000
_cell.angle_alpha   90.00
_cell.angle_beta   90.00
_cell.angle_gamma   90.00
#
_symmetry.space_group_name_H-M   'P 1'
#
loop_
_entity.id
_entity.type
_entity.pdbx_description
1 polymer ?
#
loop_
_entity_poly.entity_id
_entity_poly.type
_entity_poly.pdbx_seq_one_letter_code
_entity_poly.pdbx_strand_id
1 'polypeptide(L)'
;MSFLDKIREKGLDLSKETHPGKSYEEHVKECREVAEEIMRIYNYPRNLIELALLFCDVHDIGKLLHTWHISQKRRPLHSIEGAEWFMYVKENIGLSINQAYQELIAYMIASHHSPLYVPTKFMDIVSRAEKMSTKRYFIEYRKCKGLVNKINGLLRSLDKEVRHNLADVLGIVKMADLVSAKGLSKNEILTNYMWLEGFEERTDKGIFERACDKRGAFDQIKFERQKMIASSEDKHLLVAAPTGWGKTALALLRVALKKPVKVFYILPTITAIKDFYESFTKILDKNYVGEYFYFADVELLKKDYEEEHPLDIYRYFIPKITITTIDQLLLTTLQTGKYYIRRFNLRNSLIILDEFHLLTPEMIACIRVFLKNLLKSYKLSCLFMSATPSPIYEELLKEVLPQMKITILSDEYNKLKRHKINYVSDHCIEELI
;
A
#
# COMPACT_ATOMS: atom_id res chain seq x y z
N MET A 1 -6.05 -12.52 -31.90
CA MET A 1 -6.97 -11.38 -31.86
C MET A 1 -6.96 -10.83 -30.44
N SER A 2 -6.64 -9.55 -30.27
CA SER A 2 -6.61 -8.90 -28.95
C SER A 2 -8.03 -8.78 -28.39
N PHE A 3 -8.20 -8.59 -27.09
CA PHE A 3 -9.52 -8.35 -26.51
C PHE A 3 -10.14 -7.04 -27.01
N LEU A 4 -9.32 -6.02 -27.30
CA LEU A 4 -9.74 -4.77 -27.92
C LEU A 4 -10.32 -4.96 -29.33
N ASP A 5 -9.77 -5.87 -30.12
CA ASP A 5 -10.34 -6.21 -31.44
C ASP A 5 -11.75 -6.79 -31.30
N LYS A 6 -11.96 -7.65 -30.30
CA LYS A 6 -13.28 -8.21 -30.00
C LYS A 6 -14.28 -7.15 -29.52
N ILE A 7 -13.80 -6.09 -28.84
CA ILE A 7 -14.63 -4.93 -28.49
C ILE A 7 -15.05 -4.16 -29.75
N ARG A 8 -14.13 -3.94 -30.70
CA ARG A 8 -14.43 -3.30 -31.99
C ARG A 8 -15.49 -4.09 -32.78
N GLU A 9 -15.40 -5.42 -32.78
CA GLU A 9 -16.41 -6.30 -33.41
C GLU A 9 -17.81 -6.15 -32.78
N LYS A 10 -17.92 -5.66 -31.54
CA LYS A 10 -19.20 -5.33 -30.89
C LYS A 10 -19.69 -3.91 -31.20
N GLY A 11 -19.04 -3.21 -32.14
CA GLY A 11 -19.47 -1.90 -32.62
C GLY A 11 -19.06 -0.72 -31.73
N LEU A 12 -18.10 -0.93 -30.81
CA LEU A 12 -17.57 0.16 -29.99
C LEU A 12 -16.34 0.80 -30.65
N ASP A 13 -16.39 2.12 -30.78
CA ASP A 13 -15.31 2.93 -31.37
C ASP A 13 -14.24 3.26 -30.32
N LEU A 14 -13.07 2.61 -30.43
CA LEU A 14 -11.95 2.83 -29.52
C LEU A 14 -11.22 4.16 -29.74
N SER A 15 -11.43 4.81 -30.89
CA SER A 15 -10.85 6.12 -31.19
C SER A 15 -11.60 7.27 -30.51
N LYS A 16 -12.77 6.98 -29.93
CA LYS A 16 -13.59 7.95 -29.20
C LYS A 16 -12.78 8.63 -28.09
N GLU A 17 -12.86 9.95 -28.05
CA GLU A 17 -12.30 10.75 -26.96
C GLU A 17 -13.09 10.51 -25.67
N THR A 18 -12.40 9.97 -24.66
CA THR A 18 -12.99 9.63 -23.35
C THR A 18 -12.35 10.38 -22.20
N HIS A 19 -11.22 11.02 -22.48
CA HIS A 19 -10.46 11.89 -21.59
C HIS A 19 -10.02 13.13 -22.37
N PRO A 20 -9.82 14.30 -21.71
CA PRO A 20 -9.47 15.52 -22.43
C PRO A 20 -8.21 15.32 -23.27
N GLY A 21 -8.33 15.47 -24.60
CA GLY A 21 -7.23 15.30 -25.56
C GLY A 21 -6.74 13.86 -25.73
N LYS A 22 -7.51 12.85 -25.30
CA LYS A 22 -7.05 11.45 -25.28
C LYS A 22 -8.17 10.46 -25.65
N SER A 23 -7.83 9.56 -26.58
CA SER A 23 -8.72 8.49 -27.02
C SER A 23 -8.85 7.39 -25.95
N TYR A 24 -9.92 6.58 -26.03
CA TYR A 24 -10.06 5.41 -25.16
C TYR A 24 -8.91 4.41 -25.34
N GLU A 25 -8.51 4.14 -26.59
CA GLU A 25 -7.42 3.21 -26.90
C GLU A 25 -6.09 3.66 -26.28
N GLU A 26 -5.76 4.95 -26.39
CA GLU A 26 -4.56 5.53 -25.81
C GLU A 26 -4.58 5.46 -24.27
N HIS A 27 -5.70 5.82 -23.65
CA HIS A 27 -5.87 5.73 -22.21
C HIS A 27 -5.71 4.29 -21.68
N VAL A 28 -6.38 3.32 -22.30
CA VAL A 28 -6.27 1.91 -21.91
C VAL A 28 -4.84 1.40 -22.09
N LYS A 29 -4.16 1.78 -23.18
CA LYS A 29 -2.77 1.39 -23.41
C LYS A 29 -1.85 1.87 -22.29
N GLU A 30 -1.94 3.15 -21.91
CA GLU A 30 -1.17 3.71 -20.79
C GLU A 30 -1.48 2.99 -19.48
N CYS A 31 -2.76 2.73 -19.20
CA CYS A 31 -3.20 2.00 -18.01
C CYS A 31 -2.58 0.59 -17.94
N ARG A 32 -2.57 -0.13 -19.08
CA ARG A 32 -1.97 -1.47 -19.19
C ARG A 32 -0.48 -1.43 -18.90
N GLU A 33 0.25 -0.49 -19.49
CA GLU A 33 1.69 -0.35 -19.30
C GLU A 33 2.04 -0.13 -17.82
N VAL A 34 1.39 0.83 -17.17
CA VAL A 34 1.61 1.13 -15.75
C VAL A 34 1.24 -0.07 -14.87
N ALA A 35 0.07 -0.68 -15.09
CA ALA A 35 -0.39 -1.81 -14.28
C ALA A 35 0.52 -3.04 -14.44
N GLU A 36 0.93 -3.37 -15.67
CA GLU A 36 1.81 -4.50 -15.95
C GLU A 36 3.18 -4.33 -15.29
N GLU A 37 3.79 -3.15 -15.43
CA GLU A 37 5.11 -2.86 -14.85
C GLU A 37 5.07 -2.95 -13.32
N ILE A 38 4.08 -2.34 -12.67
CA ILE A 38 3.90 -2.45 -11.20
C ILE A 38 3.70 -3.92 -10.79
N MET A 39 2.84 -4.66 -11.49
CA MET A 39 2.57 -6.05 -11.13
C MET A 39 3.79 -6.96 -11.33
N ARG A 40 4.63 -6.69 -12.34
CA ARG A 40 5.91 -7.37 -12.53
C ARG A 40 6.90 -7.07 -11.40
N ILE A 41 7.00 -5.81 -10.96
CA ILE A 41 7.84 -5.41 -9.82
C ILE A 41 7.46 -6.19 -8.55
N TYR A 42 6.17 -6.35 -8.29
CA TYR A 42 5.68 -7.11 -7.14
C TYR A 42 5.68 -8.64 -7.34
N ASN A 43 6.09 -9.11 -8.52
CA ASN A 43 6.13 -10.51 -8.91
C ASN A 43 4.76 -11.21 -8.75
N TYR A 44 3.71 -10.59 -9.27
CA TYR A 44 2.39 -11.22 -9.35
C TYR A 44 2.40 -12.36 -10.40
N PRO A 45 1.64 -13.45 -10.17
CA PRO A 45 1.53 -14.53 -11.13
C PRO A 45 0.83 -14.08 -12.41
N ARG A 46 1.21 -14.70 -13.53
CA ARG A 46 0.78 -14.31 -14.88
C ARG A 46 -0.74 -14.22 -15.04
N ASN A 47 -1.50 -15.14 -14.46
CA ASN A 47 -2.96 -15.14 -14.51
C ASN A 47 -3.59 -13.89 -13.86
N LEU A 48 -2.96 -13.33 -12.82
CA LEU A 48 -3.43 -12.08 -12.21
C LEU A 48 -3.04 -10.86 -13.05
N ILE A 49 -1.88 -10.88 -13.70
CA ILE A 49 -1.48 -9.84 -14.67
C ILE A 49 -2.48 -9.82 -15.83
N GLU A 50 -2.81 -10.98 -16.39
CA GLU A 50 -3.80 -11.09 -17.47
C GLU A 50 -5.20 -10.61 -17.03
N LEU A 51 -5.60 -10.89 -15.79
CA LEU A 51 -6.84 -10.37 -15.21
C LEU A 51 -6.82 -8.85 -15.07
N ALA A 52 -5.70 -8.27 -14.61
CA ALA A 52 -5.55 -6.83 -14.47
C ALA A 52 -5.54 -6.12 -15.82
N LEU A 53 -4.87 -6.68 -16.82
CA LEU A 53 -4.85 -6.17 -18.19
C LEU A 53 -6.25 -6.21 -18.83
N LEU A 54 -6.98 -7.33 -18.64
CA LEU A 54 -8.38 -7.39 -19.05
C LEU A 54 -9.20 -6.31 -18.33
N PHE A 55 -8.96 -6.10 -17.03
CA PHE A 55 -9.66 -5.06 -16.29
C PHE A 55 -9.35 -3.65 -16.82
N CYS A 56 -8.09 -3.34 -17.14
CA CYS A 56 -7.71 -2.10 -17.83
C CYS A 56 -8.51 -1.93 -19.12
N ASP A 57 -8.68 -2.99 -19.92
CA ASP A 57 -9.42 -2.94 -21.19
C ASP A 57 -10.92 -2.67 -21.06
N VAL A 58 -11.51 -2.83 -19.86
CA VAL A 58 -12.97 -2.77 -19.67
C VAL A 58 -13.43 -1.80 -18.58
N HIS A 59 -12.55 -1.32 -17.70
CA HIS A 59 -12.94 -0.53 -16.53
C HIS A 59 -13.77 0.69 -16.91
N ASP A 60 -13.40 1.35 -18.02
CA ASP A 60 -14.05 2.55 -18.53
C ASP A 60 -14.94 2.31 -19.77
N ILE A 61 -15.25 1.04 -20.09
CA ILE A 61 -15.96 0.68 -21.34
C ILE A 61 -17.32 1.39 -21.48
N GLY A 62 -17.95 1.76 -20.37
CA GLY A 62 -19.19 2.55 -20.39
C GLY A 62 -19.05 3.91 -21.06
N LYS A 63 -17.84 4.50 -21.10
CA LYS A 63 -17.58 5.76 -21.82
C LYS A 63 -17.68 5.60 -23.33
N LEU A 64 -17.53 4.38 -23.87
CA LEU A 64 -17.68 4.10 -25.29
C LEU A 64 -19.14 4.08 -25.75
N LEU A 65 -20.08 3.89 -24.82
CA LEU A 65 -21.50 3.85 -25.15
C LEU A 65 -21.97 5.19 -25.73
N HIS A 66 -22.90 5.14 -26.68
CA HIS A 66 -23.44 6.33 -27.35
C HIS A 66 -24.19 7.28 -26.41
N THR A 67 -24.54 6.83 -25.21
CA THR A 67 -25.18 7.64 -24.16
C THR A 67 -24.20 8.60 -23.49
N TRP A 68 -22.91 8.29 -23.52
CA TRP A 68 -21.85 9.01 -22.82
C TRP A 68 -21.05 9.90 -23.79
N HIS A 69 -20.81 11.16 -23.43
CA HIS A 69 -19.87 12.03 -24.12
C HIS A 69 -19.13 12.95 -23.14
N ILE A 70 -17.88 13.30 -23.48
CA ILE A 70 -17.04 14.13 -22.62
C ILE A 70 -17.59 15.56 -22.44
N SER A 71 -18.23 16.13 -23.45
CA SER A 71 -18.80 17.49 -23.39
C SER A 71 -20.13 17.58 -22.63
N GLN A 72 -20.75 16.45 -22.25
CA GLN A 72 -22.04 16.48 -21.55
C GLN A 72 -21.90 17.02 -20.12
N LYS A 73 -22.79 17.95 -19.77
CA LYS A 73 -22.90 18.51 -18.40
C LYS A 73 -23.30 17.46 -17.35
N ARG A 74 -24.18 16.52 -17.73
CA ARG A 74 -24.60 15.40 -16.88
C ARG A 74 -24.36 14.10 -17.63
N ARG A 75 -23.33 13.37 -17.22
CA ARG A 75 -22.94 12.09 -17.82
C ARG A 75 -23.66 10.94 -17.12
N PRO A 76 -23.99 9.84 -17.83
CA PRO A 76 -24.47 8.64 -17.18
C PRO A 76 -23.39 8.03 -16.27
N LEU A 77 -23.79 7.15 -15.35
CA LEU A 77 -22.86 6.43 -14.48
C LEU A 77 -22.13 5.34 -15.29
N HIS A 78 -21.05 5.74 -15.97
CA HIS A 78 -20.35 4.89 -16.93
C HIS A 78 -19.76 3.62 -16.30
N SER A 79 -19.43 3.63 -15.01
CA SER A 79 -19.01 2.42 -14.30
C SER A 79 -20.12 1.36 -14.23
N ILE A 80 -21.36 1.78 -14.01
CA ILE A 80 -22.52 0.87 -13.94
C ILE A 80 -22.96 0.47 -15.34
N GLU A 81 -23.02 1.41 -16.28
CA GLU A 81 -23.35 1.10 -17.67
C GLU A 81 -22.30 0.17 -18.32
N GLY A 82 -21.02 0.37 -18.00
CA GLY A 82 -19.94 -0.50 -18.45
C GLY A 82 -20.01 -1.90 -17.84
N ALA A 83 -20.31 -2.01 -16.54
CA ALA A 83 -20.51 -3.30 -15.89
C ALA A 83 -21.72 -4.06 -16.46
N GLU A 84 -22.83 -3.35 -16.70
CA GLU A 84 -24.04 -3.91 -17.33
C GLU A 84 -23.71 -4.42 -18.74
N TRP A 85 -23.07 -3.59 -19.58
CA TRP A 85 -22.65 -3.97 -20.93
C TRP A 85 -21.74 -5.20 -20.92
N PHE A 86 -20.72 -5.21 -20.07
CA PHE A 86 -19.78 -6.32 -19.96
C PHE A 86 -20.50 -7.64 -19.62
N MET A 87 -21.46 -7.59 -18.70
CA MET A 87 -22.26 -8.75 -18.32
C MET A 87 -23.17 -9.28 -19.44
N TYR A 88 -23.54 -8.44 -20.41
CA TYR A 88 -24.27 -8.88 -21.61
C TYR A 88 -23.38 -9.58 -22.63
N VAL A 89 -22.13 -9.11 -22.81
CA VAL A 89 -21.26 -9.61 -23.89
C VAL A 89 -20.29 -10.70 -23.45
N LYS A 90 -20.03 -10.86 -22.15
CA LYS A 90 -18.99 -11.76 -21.62
C LYS A 90 -19.10 -13.23 -22.08
N GLU A 91 -20.32 -13.72 -22.32
CA GLU A 91 -20.58 -15.08 -22.81
C GLU A 91 -20.23 -15.24 -24.30
N ASN A 92 -20.33 -14.15 -25.08
CA ASN A 92 -20.19 -14.14 -26.54
C ASN A 92 -18.84 -13.59 -27.02
N ILE A 93 -17.97 -13.16 -26.11
CA ILE A 93 -16.67 -12.56 -26.43
C ILE A 93 -15.49 -13.54 -26.22
N GLY A 94 -15.78 -14.79 -25.84
CA GLY A 94 -14.80 -15.87 -25.72
C GLY A 94 -13.66 -15.53 -24.78
N LEU A 95 -13.98 -15.13 -23.54
CA LEU A 95 -12.98 -14.86 -22.51
C LEU A 95 -12.37 -16.17 -22.00
N SER A 96 -11.04 -16.20 -21.85
CA SER A 96 -10.31 -17.36 -21.32
C SER A 96 -10.37 -17.51 -19.80
N ILE A 97 -11.14 -16.65 -19.11
CA ILE A 97 -11.35 -16.68 -17.66
C ILE A 97 -12.69 -17.32 -17.31
N ASN A 98 -12.75 -18.02 -16.17
CA ASN A 98 -13.98 -18.70 -15.74
C ASN A 98 -15.11 -17.71 -15.38
N GLN A 99 -16.33 -18.21 -15.29
CA GLN A 99 -17.53 -17.40 -15.05
C GLN A 99 -17.46 -16.58 -13.75
N ALA A 100 -16.86 -17.13 -12.69
CA ALA A 100 -16.68 -16.42 -11.43
C ALA A 100 -15.80 -15.18 -11.59
N TYR A 101 -14.63 -15.30 -12.25
CA TYR A 101 -13.77 -14.15 -12.52
C TYR A 101 -14.43 -13.12 -13.45
N GLN A 102 -15.28 -13.54 -14.38
CA GLN A 102 -16.04 -12.59 -15.19
C GLN A 102 -17.05 -11.79 -14.35
N GLU A 103 -17.74 -12.41 -13.39
CA GLU A 103 -18.61 -11.69 -12.44
C GLU A 103 -17.81 -10.74 -11.54
N LEU A 104 -16.60 -11.14 -11.12
CA LEU A 104 -15.70 -10.28 -10.34
C LEU A 104 -15.21 -9.08 -11.15
N ILE A 105 -14.87 -9.26 -12.44
CA ILE A 105 -14.51 -8.16 -13.33
C ILE A 105 -15.68 -7.19 -13.46
N ALA A 106 -16.91 -7.67 -13.67
CA ALA A 106 -18.08 -6.80 -13.72
C ALA A 106 -18.26 -5.98 -12.43
N TYR A 107 -18.03 -6.61 -11.26
CA TYR A 107 -18.08 -5.91 -9.98
C TYR A 107 -16.95 -4.88 -9.82
N MET A 108 -15.75 -5.18 -10.30
CA MET A 108 -14.61 -4.26 -10.30
C MET A 108 -14.86 -3.07 -11.24
N ILE A 109 -15.44 -3.29 -12.43
CA ILE A 109 -15.90 -2.23 -13.33
C ILE A 109 -16.91 -1.34 -12.60
N ALA A 110 -17.92 -1.91 -11.94
CA ALA A 110 -18.91 -1.11 -11.23
C ALA A 110 -18.29 -0.24 -10.12
N SER A 111 -17.24 -0.76 -9.46
CA SER A 111 -16.64 -0.16 -8.25
C SER A 111 -15.39 0.70 -8.52
N HIS A 112 -14.96 0.88 -9.77
CA HIS A 112 -13.64 1.48 -10.04
C HIS A 112 -13.52 2.94 -9.57
N HIS A 113 -14.62 3.72 -9.46
CA HIS A 113 -14.57 5.09 -8.90
C HIS A 113 -14.70 5.16 -7.36
N SER A 114 -14.92 4.04 -6.68
CA SER A 114 -15.24 4.03 -5.25
C SER A 114 -14.34 3.08 -4.46
N PRO A 115 -14.37 3.13 -3.11
CA PRO A 115 -14.06 1.94 -2.32
C PRO A 115 -14.87 0.74 -2.81
N LEU A 116 -14.34 -0.48 -2.62
CA LEU A 116 -15.09 -1.72 -2.83
C LEU A 116 -16.49 -1.63 -2.20
N TYR A 117 -17.53 -1.76 -3.02
CA TYR A 117 -18.90 -1.63 -2.54
C TYR A 117 -19.31 -2.84 -1.71
N VAL A 118 -19.87 -2.58 -0.53
CA VAL A 118 -20.76 -3.54 0.12
C VAL A 118 -22.08 -3.62 -0.66
N PRO A 119 -22.82 -4.75 -0.63
CA PRO A 119 -23.98 -4.94 -1.51
C PRO A 119 -25.05 -3.86 -1.41
N THR A 120 -25.30 -3.32 -0.22
CA THR A 120 -26.27 -2.22 -0.03
C THR A 120 -25.86 -0.99 -0.84
N LYS A 121 -24.62 -0.53 -0.67
CA LYS A 121 -24.05 0.57 -1.47
C LYS A 121 -24.04 0.26 -2.97
N PHE A 122 -23.79 -1.00 -3.34
CA PHE A 122 -23.84 -1.41 -4.74
C PHE A 122 -25.28 -1.32 -5.30
N MET A 123 -26.28 -1.75 -4.53
CA MET A 123 -27.69 -1.65 -4.91
C MET A 123 -28.13 -0.19 -5.05
N ASP A 124 -27.68 0.68 -4.14
CA ASP A 124 -28.00 2.11 -4.16
C ASP A 124 -27.47 2.78 -5.43
N ILE A 125 -26.22 2.48 -5.82
CA ILE A 125 -25.62 3.07 -7.01
C ILE A 125 -26.24 2.53 -8.30
N VAL A 126 -26.63 1.25 -8.34
CA VAL A 126 -27.39 0.66 -9.48
C VAL A 126 -28.76 1.32 -9.61
N SER A 127 -29.46 1.51 -8.49
CA SER A 127 -30.76 2.21 -8.46
C SER A 127 -30.64 3.67 -8.90
N ARG A 128 -29.53 4.33 -8.59
CA ARG A 128 -29.22 5.68 -9.08
C ARG A 128 -28.98 5.70 -10.58
N ALA A 129 -28.25 4.71 -11.13
CA ALA A 129 -28.03 4.58 -12.57
C ALA A 129 -29.34 4.39 -13.33
N GLU A 130 -30.25 3.57 -12.77
CA GLU A 130 -31.59 3.35 -13.30
C GLU A 130 -32.40 4.63 -13.38
N LYS A 131 -32.44 5.43 -12.29
CA LYS A 131 -33.12 6.73 -12.27
C LYS A 131 -32.54 7.76 -13.23
N MET A 132 -31.24 7.65 -13.55
CA MET A 132 -30.54 8.55 -14.46
C MET A 132 -30.69 8.16 -15.93
N SER A 133 -31.05 6.91 -16.22
CA SER A 133 -31.16 6.41 -17.60
C SER A 133 -32.37 7.00 -18.31
N THR A 134 -32.13 7.92 -19.24
CA THR A 134 -33.19 8.64 -19.96
C THR A 134 -33.77 7.86 -21.13
N LYS A 135 -33.10 6.81 -21.61
CA LYS A 135 -33.46 6.08 -22.85
C LYS A 135 -33.72 4.57 -22.67
N ARG A 136 -33.77 4.05 -21.44
CA ARG A 136 -33.88 2.59 -21.16
C ARG A 136 -32.91 1.74 -22.02
N TYR A 137 -31.70 2.25 -22.26
CA TYR A 137 -30.69 1.55 -23.07
C TYR A 137 -30.42 0.14 -22.55
N PHE A 138 -30.45 -0.02 -21.23
CA PHE A 138 -30.51 -1.31 -20.56
C PHE A 138 -31.89 -1.56 -19.96
N ILE A 139 -32.30 -2.84 -19.96
CA ILE A 139 -33.55 -3.29 -19.34
C ILE A 139 -33.35 -3.31 -17.83
N GLU A 140 -33.64 -2.17 -17.18
CA GLU A 140 -33.67 -2.01 -15.71
C GLU A 140 -32.39 -2.44 -14.98
N TYR A 141 -31.25 -2.44 -15.67
CA TYR A 141 -29.96 -2.89 -15.16
C TYR A 141 -30.03 -4.29 -14.51
N ARG A 142 -30.80 -5.20 -15.13
CA ARG A 142 -31.09 -6.54 -14.58
C ARG A 142 -29.82 -7.34 -14.31
N LYS A 143 -28.76 -7.20 -15.12
CA LYS A 143 -27.52 -7.95 -14.91
C LYS A 143 -26.76 -7.46 -13.68
N CYS A 144 -26.65 -6.15 -13.48
CA CYS A 144 -26.06 -5.56 -12.28
C CYS A 144 -26.86 -5.89 -11.02
N LYS A 145 -28.20 -5.80 -11.07
CA LYS A 145 -29.07 -6.23 -9.95
C LYS A 145 -28.85 -7.70 -9.60
N GLY A 146 -28.73 -8.57 -10.62
CA GLY A 146 -28.38 -9.98 -10.41
C GLY A 146 -26.99 -10.17 -9.79
N LEU A 147 -26.02 -9.36 -10.18
CA LEU A 147 -24.66 -9.39 -9.63
C LEU A 147 -24.62 -8.97 -8.15
N VAL A 148 -25.37 -7.94 -7.76
CA VAL A 148 -25.51 -7.49 -6.36
C VAL A 148 -25.91 -8.66 -5.44
N ASN A 149 -26.84 -9.49 -5.89
CA ASN A 149 -27.33 -10.63 -5.11
C ASN A 149 -26.30 -11.76 -4.97
N LYS A 150 -25.37 -11.91 -5.92
CA LYS A 150 -24.41 -13.01 -5.98
C LYS A 150 -23.04 -12.66 -5.39
N ILE A 151 -22.62 -11.38 -5.49
CA ILE A 151 -21.23 -10.99 -5.26
C ILE A 151 -20.73 -11.34 -3.87
N ASN A 152 -21.57 -11.24 -2.84
CA ASN A 152 -21.20 -11.63 -1.48
C ASN A 152 -20.92 -13.12 -1.34
N GLY A 153 -21.77 -13.97 -1.93
CA GLY A 153 -21.56 -15.41 -1.94
C GLY A 153 -20.28 -15.77 -2.67
N LEU A 154 -20.06 -15.12 -3.82
CA LEU A 154 -18.86 -15.31 -4.63
C LEU A 154 -17.58 -14.88 -3.88
N LEU A 155 -17.57 -13.71 -3.24
CA LEU A 155 -16.41 -13.27 -2.46
C LEU A 155 -16.15 -14.17 -1.24
N ARG A 156 -17.21 -14.71 -0.61
CA ARG A 156 -17.07 -15.62 0.54
C ARG A 156 -16.52 -16.99 0.16
N SER A 157 -16.77 -17.46 -1.06
CA SER A 157 -16.22 -18.73 -1.54
C SER A 157 -14.74 -18.65 -1.94
N LEU A 158 -14.20 -17.45 -2.10
CA LEU A 158 -12.79 -17.25 -2.44
C LEU A 158 -11.89 -17.32 -1.20
N ASP A 159 -10.76 -17.98 -1.38
CA ASP A 159 -9.65 -17.94 -0.44
C ASP A 159 -9.25 -16.51 -0.12
N LYS A 160 -8.80 -16.32 1.12
CA LYS A 160 -8.39 -15.00 1.63
C LYS A 160 -7.30 -14.36 0.76
N GLU A 161 -6.32 -15.16 0.31
CA GLU A 161 -5.23 -14.68 -0.54
C GLU A 161 -5.74 -14.21 -1.91
N VAL A 162 -6.69 -14.94 -2.52
CA VAL A 162 -7.32 -14.53 -3.77
C VAL A 162 -8.08 -13.22 -3.59
N ARG A 163 -8.81 -13.05 -2.49
CA ARG A 163 -9.47 -11.78 -2.16
C ARG A 163 -8.49 -10.62 -2.00
N HIS A 164 -7.34 -10.86 -1.37
CA HIS A 164 -6.30 -9.84 -1.24
C HIS A 164 -5.74 -9.45 -2.61
N ASN A 165 -5.42 -10.44 -3.44
CA ASN A 165 -4.91 -10.22 -4.78
C ASN A 165 -5.90 -9.45 -5.68
N LEU A 166 -7.20 -9.75 -5.61
CA LEU A 166 -8.23 -9.01 -6.34
C LEU A 166 -8.35 -7.56 -5.88
N ALA A 167 -8.29 -7.32 -4.57
CA ALA A 167 -8.28 -5.97 -4.02
C ALA A 167 -7.03 -5.18 -4.47
N ASP A 168 -5.87 -5.84 -4.53
CA ASP A 168 -4.63 -5.23 -5.01
C ASP A 168 -4.71 -4.93 -6.52
N VAL A 169 -5.24 -5.84 -7.35
CA VAL A 169 -5.48 -5.61 -8.79
C VAL A 169 -6.38 -4.40 -9.01
N LEU A 170 -7.49 -4.30 -8.28
CA LEU A 170 -8.36 -3.11 -8.35
C LEU A 170 -7.59 -1.84 -7.98
N GLY A 171 -6.78 -1.88 -6.91
CA GLY A 171 -5.97 -0.75 -6.48
C GLY A 171 -4.94 -0.30 -7.52
N ILE A 172 -4.24 -1.25 -8.13
CA ILE A 172 -3.22 -1.01 -9.17
C ILE A 172 -3.86 -0.43 -10.43
N VAL A 173 -4.98 -0.98 -10.91
CA VAL A 173 -5.66 -0.47 -12.11
C VAL A 173 -6.25 0.90 -11.86
N LYS A 174 -6.82 1.17 -10.68
CA LYS A 174 -7.28 2.52 -10.32
C LYS A 174 -6.15 3.55 -10.24
N MET A 175 -4.97 3.12 -9.78
CA MET A 175 -3.79 3.97 -9.82
C MET A 175 -3.40 4.28 -11.26
N ALA A 176 -3.38 3.27 -12.13
CA ALA A 176 -3.04 3.42 -13.54
C ALA A 176 -4.03 4.33 -14.29
N ASP A 177 -5.33 4.18 -14.02
CA ASP A 177 -6.40 5.06 -14.49
C ASP A 177 -6.11 6.52 -14.12
N LEU A 178 -5.85 6.80 -12.84
CA LEU A 178 -5.55 8.15 -12.38
C LEU A 178 -4.24 8.72 -12.97
N VAL A 179 -3.20 7.89 -13.18
CA VAL A 179 -1.95 8.30 -13.85
C VAL A 179 -2.22 8.71 -15.30
N SER A 180 -2.94 7.86 -16.04
CA SER A 180 -3.26 8.12 -17.44
C SER A 180 -4.20 9.32 -17.61
N ALA A 181 -5.27 9.38 -16.83
CA ALA A 181 -6.29 10.42 -16.92
C ALA A 181 -5.74 11.82 -16.62
N LYS A 182 -4.70 11.92 -15.78
CA LYS A 182 -4.04 13.18 -15.43
C LYS A 182 -2.77 13.46 -16.24
N GLY A 183 -2.40 12.59 -17.18
CA GLY A 183 -1.21 12.77 -18.01
C GLY A 183 0.10 12.77 -17.22
N LEU A 184 0.16 12.02 -16.12
CA LEU A 184 1.36 11.95 -15.28
C LEU A 184 2.40 11.06 -15.93
N SER A 185 3.68 11.39 -15.73
CA SER A 185 4.77 10.57 -16.27
C SER A 185 4.80 9.20 -15.59
N LYS A 186 4.66 8.14 -16.38
CA LYS A 186 4.86 6.76 -15.91
C LYS A 186 6.21 6.61 -15.18
N ASN A 187 7.27 7.20 -15.71
CA ASN A 187 8.61 7.11 -15.13
C ASN A 187 8.67 7.74 -13.74
N GLU A 188 8.01 8.87 -13.51
CA GLU A 188 7.97 9.53 -12.19
C GLU A 188 7.26 8.66 -11.14
N ILE A 189 6.29 7.85 -11.55
CA ILE A 189 5.61 6.91 -10.66
C ILE A 189 6.50 5.69 -10.41
N LEU A 190 7.11 5.11 -11.45
CA LEU A 190 7.87 3.87 -11.35
C LEU A 190 9.19 4.02 -10.59
N THR A 191 9.83 5.18 -10.63
CA THR A 191 11.05 5.46 -9.83
C THR A 191 10.82 5.24 -8.33
N ASN A 192 9.59 5.46 -7.84
CA ASN A 192 9.21 5.18 -6.45
C ASN A 192 9.25 3.69 -6.08
N TYR A 193 9.37 2.80 -7.05
CA TYR A 193 9.46 1.36 -6.84
C TYR A 193 10.88 0.81 -7.05
N MET A 194 11.76 1.60 -7.65
CA MET A 194 13.15 1.23 -7.91
C MET A 194 14.06 1.71 -6.79
N TRP A 195 15.18 1.01 -6.58
CA TRP A 195 16.25 1.49 -5.71
C TRP A 195 17.24 2.31 -6.52
N LEU A 196 17.77 3.38 -5.93
CA LEU A 196 18.85 4.15 -6.53
C LEU A 196 20.11 3.29 -6.66
N GLU A 197 20.83 3.48 -7.75
CA GLU A 197 22.17 2.92 -7.89
C GLU A 197 23.09 3.52 -6.82
N GLY A 198 23.93 2.67 -6.21
CA GLY A 198 24.82 3.06 -5.12
C GLY A 198 24.11 3.34 -3.78
N PHE A 199 22.87 2.87 -3.58
CA PHE A 199 22.11 3.15 -2.35
C PHE A 199 22.78 2.61 -1.09
N GLU A 200 23.45 1.47 -1.17
CA GLU A 200 24.17 0.88 -0.03
C GLU A 200 25.34 1.77 0.38
N GLU A 201 26.16 2.20 -0.58
CA GLU A 201 27.32 3.07 -0.37
C GLU A 201 26.91 4.45 0.15
N ARG A 202 25.82 5.01 -0.39
CA ARG A 202 25.23 6.27 0.11
C ARG A 202 24.74 6.13 1.55
N THR A 203 24.16 4.98 1.90
CA THR A 203 23.69 4.70 3.25
C THR A 203 24.85 4.59 4.22
N ASP A 204 25.90 3.81 3.88
CA ASP A 204 27.10 3.67 4.70
C ASP A 204 27.77 5.04 4.92
N LYS A 205 27.93 5.85 3.86
CA LYS A 205 28.44 7.22 3.94
C LYS A 205 27.58 8.13 4.82
N GLY A 206 26.26 8.12 4.65
CA GLY A 206 25.35 8.96 5.43
C GLY A 206 25.33 8.59 6.92
N ILE A 207 25.49 7.30 7.25
CA ILE A 207 25.63 6.85 8.65
C ILE A 207 26.96 7.35 9.24
N PHE A 208 28.05 7.27 8.47
CA PHE A 208 29.36 7.77 8.88
C PHE A 208 29.32 9.28 9.16
N GLU A 209 28.87 10.08 8.20
CA GLU A 209 28.78 11.54 8.34
C GLU A 209 27.92 11.95 9.54
N ARG A 210 26.74 11.32 9.70
CA ARG A 210 25.86 11.59 10.85
C ARG A 210 26.50 11.26 12.20
N ALA A 211 27.30 10.19 12.27
CA ALA A 211 27.98 9.81 13.50
C ALA A 211 29.07 10.84 13.87
N CYS A 212 29.86 11.28 12.88
CA CYS A 212 30.83 12.36 13.05
C CYS A 212 30.16 13.66 13.50
N ASP A 213 29.07 14.08 12.85
CA ASP A 213 28.35 15.32 13.19
C ASP A 213 27.76 15.30 14.61
N LYS A 214 27.15 14.18 15.02
CA LYS A 214 26.44 14.10 16.31
C LYS A 214 27.33 13.71 17.49
N ARG A 215 28.45 13.03 17.26
CA ARG A 215 29.28 12.44 18.33
C ARG A 215 30.75 12.79 18.23
N GLY A 216 31.19 13.44 17.15
CA GLY A 216 32.60 13.76 16.89
C GLY A 216 33.46 12.57 16.47
N ALA A 217 32.94 11.34 16.48
CA ALA A 217 33.70 10.15 16.14
C ALA A 217 32.81 9.03 15.56
N PHE A 218 33.40 8.25 14.66
CA PHE A 218 32.80 7.03 14.13
C PHE A 218 33.35 5.79 14.86
N ASP A 219 32.44 4.92 15.28
CA ASP A 219 32.77 3.69 16.00
C ASP A 219 32.63 2.50 15.04
N GLN A 220 33.75 2.09 14.45
CA GLN A 220 33.79 1.02 13.45
C GLN A 220 33.27 -0.30 14.01
N ILE A 221 33.64 -0.66 15.24
CA ILE A 221 33.27 -1.95 15.85
C ILE A 221 31.75 -2.04 16.01
N LYS A 222 31.14 -0.95 16.50
CA LYS A 222 29.67 -0.86 16.61
C LYS A 222 29.00 -0.89 15.24
N PHE A 223 29.57 -0.23 14.24
CA PHE A 223 29.03 -0.24 12.88
C PHE A 223 29.06 -1.65 12.26
N GLU A 224 30.16 -2.39 12.38
CA GLU A 224 30.24 -3.78 11.92
C GLU A 224 29.22 -4.68 12.63
N ARG A 225 29.03 -4.47 13.95
CA ARG A 225 28.00 -5.20 14.70
C ARG A 225 26.59 -4.86 14.20
N GLN A 226 26.31 -3.59 13.89
CA GLN A 226 25.03 -3.19 13.28
C GLN A 226 24.84 -3.83 11.91
N LYS A 227 25.88 -3.84 11.07
CA LYS A 227 25.84 -4.45 9.72
C LYS A 227 25.58 -5.95 9.79
N MET A 228 26.22 -6.66 10.72
CA MET A 228 26.00 -8.09 10.97
C MET A 228 24.57 -8.42 11.43
N ILE A 229 23.97 -7.59 12.30
CA ILE A 229 22.57 -7.78 12.72
C ILE A 229 21.62 -7.45 11.55
N ALA A 230 21.89 -6.36 10.82
CA ALA A 230 21.09 -5.94 9.67
C ALA A 230 21.07 -6.98 8.54
N SER A 231 22.21 -7.67 8.31
CA SER A 231 22.37 -8.67 7.25
C SER A 231 21.67 -10.00 7.55
N SER A 232 21.14 -10.22 8.76
CA SER A 232 20.47 -11.48 9.14
C SER A 232 19.44 -11.93 8.09
N GLU A 233 19.49 -13.21 7.71
CA GLU A 233 18.58 -13.81 6.72
C GLU A 233 17.14 -13.96 7.23
N ASP A 234 16.93 -13.88 8.55
CA ASP A 234 15.61 -13.87 9.16
C ASP A 234 14.77 -12.70 8.64
N LYS A 235 13.55 -13.01 8.19
CA LYS A 235 12.60 -12.00 7.69
C LYS A 235 12.13 -11.04 8.77
N HIS A 236 12.03 -11.52 10.02
CA HIS A 236 11.51 -10.77 11.14
C HIS A 236 12.56 -10.69 12.24
N LEU A 237 12.94 -9.46 12.61
CA LEU A 237 13.89 -9.19 13.68
C LEU A 237 13.24 -8.37 14.79
N LEU A 238 13.58 -8.69 16.03
CA LEU A 238 13.39 -7.80 17.17
C LEU A 238 14.75 -7.51 17.78
N VAL A 239 15.10 -6.23 17.88
CA VAL A 239 16.37 -5.77 18.40
C VAL A 239 16.15 -4.83 19.57
N ALA A 240 16.59 -5.26 20.76
CA ALA A 240 16.60 -4.43 21.95
C ALA A 240 18.04 -3.95 22.21
N ALA A 241 18.24 -2.64 22.12
CA ALA A 241 19.53 -2.00 22.32
C ALA A 241 19.35 -0.63 23.02
N PRO A 242 20.29 -0.20 23.88
CA PRO A 242 20.14 1.05 24.64
C PRO A 242 19.92 2.28 23.74
N THR A 243 19.27 3.30 24.29
CA THR A 243 19.19 4.62 23.65
C THR A 243 20.59 5.13 23.32
N GLY A 244 20.76 5.67 22.10
CA GLY A 244 22.07 6.10 21.63
C GLY A 244 22.96 4.98 21.07
N TRP A 245 22.57 3.71 21.12
CA TRP A 245 23.34 2.65 20.45
C TRP A 245 23.35 2.79 18.91
N GLY A 246 22.33 3.43 18.34
CA GLY A 246 22.24 3.67 16.89
C GLY A 246 21.27 2.73 16.17
N LYS A 247 20.14 2.40 16.80
CA LYS A 247 19.06 1.58 16.22
C LYS A 247 18.59 2.10 14.86
N THR A 248 18.53 3.42 14.68
CA THR A 248 18.29 4.04 13.38
C THR A 248 19.27 3.56 12.31
N ALA A 249 20.59 3.60 12.56
CA ALA A 249 21.59 3.15 11.59
C ALA A 249 21.43 1.67 11.24
N LEU A 250 21.11 0.82 12.22
CA LEU A 250 20.76 -0.58 12.01
C LEU A 250 19.57 -0.73 11.03
N ALA A 251 18.50 0.04 11.22
CA ALA A 251 17.34 0.00 10.33
C ALA A 251 17.71 0.42 8.91
N LEU A 252 18.52 1.47 8.76
CA LEU A 252 19.02 1.94 7.46
C LEU A 252 19.82 0.85 6.73
N LEU A 253 20.76 0.23 7.44
CA LEU A 253 21.55 -0.89 6.91
C LEU A 253 20.65 -2.05 6.48
N ARG A 254 19.62 -2.39 7.26
CA ARG A 254 18.69 -3.46 6.89
C ARG A 254 17.92 -3.12 5.61
N VAL A 255 17.48 -1.87 5.46
CA VAL A 255 16.82 -1.39 4.24
C VAL A 255 17.77 -1.48 3.04
N ALA A 256 19.01 -1.02 3.20
CA ALA A 256 20.05 -1.04 2.18
C ALA A 256 20.43 -2.45 1.73
N LEU A 257 20.58 -3.39 2.67
CA LEU A 257 20.98 -4.77 2.41
C LEU A 257 19.83 -5.64 1.88
N LYS A 258 18.61 -5.48 2.40
CA LYS A 258 17.46 -6.32 2.00
C LYS A 258 16.69 -5.79 0.81
N LYS A 259 16.86 -4.50 0.44
CA LYS A 259 16.24 -3.84 -0.71
C LYS A 259 14.76 -4.21 -0.93
N PRO A 260 13.89 -4.08 0.09
CA PRO A 260 12.47 -4.39 -0.05
C PRO A 260 11.80 -3.53 -1.13
N VAL A 261 10.64 -3.93 -1.64
CA VAL A 261 9.95 -3.12 -2.67
C VAL A 261 9.54 -1.77 -2.11
N LYS A 262 9.06 -1.75 -0.86
CA LYS A 262 8.68 -0.55 -0.10
C LYS A 262 9.13 -0.66 1.36
N VAL A 263 9.29 0.49 2.00
CA VAL A 263 9.61 0.57 3.43
C VAL A 263 8.54 1.40 4.14
N PHE A 264 8.03 0.88 5.25
CA PHE A 264 7.18 1.62 6.17
C PHE A 264 7.94 1.79 7.48
N TYR A 265 8.40 3.01 7.75
CA TYR A 265 9.12 3.35 8.98
C TYR A 265 8.13 3.99 9.96
N ILE A 266 7.79 3.23 10.99
CA ILE A 266 6.77 3.58 11.98
C ILE A 266 7.45 4.20 13.19
N LEU A 267 7.05 5.43 13.52
CA LEU A 267 7.51 6.17 14.68
C LEU A 267 6.33 6.51 15.63
N PRO A 268 6.59 6.62 16.94
CA PRO A 268 5.53 6.82 17.94
C PRO A 268 5.01 8.27 17.98
N THR A 269 5.79 9.26 17.54
CA THR A 269 5.44 10.68 17.64
C THR A 269 5.72 11.45 16.35
N ILE A 270 4.92 12.50 16.08
CA ILE A 270 5.08 13.39 14.91
C ILE A 270 6.44 14.11 14.95
N THR A 271 6.90 14.54 16.13
CA THR A 271 8.21 15.19 16.26
C THR A 271 9.34 14.25 15.82
N ALA A 272 9.29 12.98 16.23
CA ALA A 272 10.26 12.00 15.78
C ALA A 272 10.20 11.77 14.26
N ILE A 273 9.00 11.79 13.67
CA ILE A 273 8.83 11.70 12.21
C ILE A 273 9.54 12.86 11.50
N LYS A 274 9.32 14.10 11.92
CA LYS A 274 9.94 15.28 11.30
C LYS A 274 11.46 15.24 11.42
N ASP A 275 11.98 14.98 12.62
CA ASP A 275 13.42 14.90 12.87
C ASP A 275 14.08 13.78 12.04
N PHE A 276 13.38 12.64 11.90
CA PHE A 276 13.83 11.51 11.10
C PHE A 276 13.78 11.85 9.61
N TYR A 277 12.70 12.45 9.12
CA TYR A 277 12.53 12.87 7.72
C TYR A 277 13.63 13.84 7.29
N GLU A 278 13.90 14.90 8.06
CA GLU A 278 14.98 15.85 7.77
C GLU A 278 16.35 15.20 7.78
N SER A 279 16.58 14.27 8.71
CA SER A 279 17.82 13.51 8.79
C SER A 279 18.02 12.58 7.60
N PHE A 280 16.95 11.94 7.16
CA PHE A 280 16.96 10.88 6.16
C PHE A 280 16.99 11.44 4.73
N THR A 281 16.35 12.59 4.51
CA THR A 281 16.39 13.33 3.22
C THR A 281 17.72 14.00 2.92
N LYS A 282 18.67 13.96 3.86
CA LYS A 282 20.09 14.27 3.59
C LYS A 282 20.81 13.10 2.91
N ILE A 283 20.32 11.87 3.10
CA ILE A 283 20.90 10.63 2.57
C ILE A 283 20.23 10.24 1.25
N LEU A 284 18.91 10.47 1.15
CA LEU A 284 18.09 10.16 -0.01
C LEU A 284 17.38 11.41 -0.54
N ASP A 285 17.15 11.44 -1.85
CA ASP A 285 16.33 12.49 -2.46
C ASP A 285 14.93 12.51 -1.82
N LYS A 286 14.41 13.71 -1.54
CA LYS A 286 13.06 13.95 -1.01
C LYS A 286 11.97 13.28 -1.87
N ASN A 287 12.24 13.02 -3.15
CA ASN A 287 11.32 12.32 -4.04
C ASN A 287 11.09 10.84 -3.63
N TYR A 288 12.04 10.23 -2.91
CA TYR A 288 11.96 8.82 -2.48
C TYR A 288 11.28 8.63 -1.12
N VAL A 289 11.09 9.72 -0.38
CA VAL A 289 10.74 9.69 1.03
C VAL A 289 9.48 10.53 1.22
N GLY A 290 8.41 9.91 1.71
CA GLY A 290 7.20 10.62 2.10
C GLY A 290 7.01 10.56 3.61
N GLU A 291 6.69 11.69 4.21
CA GLU A 291 6.15 11.73 5.57
C GLU A 291 4.62 11.76 5.52
N TYR A 292 3.98 10.99 6.39
CA TYR A 292 2.53 10.86 6.39
C TYR A 292 1.98 10.74 7.80
N PHE A 293 1.24 11.76 8.24
CA PHE A 293 0.55 11.78 9.53
C PHE A 293 -0.73 12.63 9.45
N TYR A 294 -1.54 12.61 10.51
CA TYR A 294 -2.98 12.97 10.63
C TYR A 294 -3.52 14.18 9.83
N PHE A 295 -2.70 15.13 9.40
CA PHE A 295 -3.12 16.31 8.62
C PHE A 295 -3.00 16.16 7.10
N ALA A 296 -2.17 15.24 6.61
CA ALA A 296 -1.96 15.05 5.18
C ALA A 296 -3.25 14.64 4.45
N ASP A 297 -4.08 13.78 5.05
CA ASP A 297 -5.34 13.36 4.43
C ASP A 297 -6.34 14.50 4.28
N VAL A 298 -6.47 15.39 5.28
CA VAL A 298 -7.49 16.46 5.24
C VAL A 298 -7.11 17.53 4.22
N GLU A 299 -5.82 17.81 4.03
CA GLU A 299 -5.33 18.79 3.05
C GLU A 299 -5.20 18.19 1.65
N LEU A 300 -4.60 17.01 1.51
CA LEU A 300 -4.35 16.36 0.20
C LEU A 300 -5.62 15.74 -0.42
N LEU A 301 -6.67 15.49 0.36
CA LEU A 301 -7.95 14.97 -0.14
C LEU A 301 -8.98 16.09 -0.39
N LYS A 302 -8.61 17.37 -0.23
CA LYS A 302 -9.44 18.46 -0.77
C LYS A 302 -9.46 18.33 -2.29
N LYS A 303 -10.66 18.31 -2.86
CA LYS A 303 -10.87 18.07 -4.29
C LYS A 303 -10.09 19.06 -5.16
N ASP A 304 -10.05 20.32 -4.74
CA ASP A 304 -9.34 21.40 -5.45
C ASP A 304 -7.82 21.16 -5.46
N TYR A 305 -7.24 20.74 -4.33
CA TYR A 305 -5.81 20.42 -4.24
C TYR A 305 -5.44 19.20 -5.10
N GLU A 306 -6.34 18.21 -5.21
CA GLU A 306 -6.11 17.04 -6.05
C GLU A 306 -6.12 17.36 -7.56
N GLU A 307 -6.91 18.35 -7.97
CA GLU A 307 -6.94 18.84 -9.34
C GLU A 307 -5.69 19.69 -9.65
N GLU A 308 -5.22 20.50 -8.69
CA GLU A 308 -4.05 21.38 -8.84
C GLU A 308 -2.70 20.66 -8.69
N HIS A 309 -2.60 19.68 -7.78
CA HIS A 309 -1.33 19.04 -7.37
C HIS A 309 -1.38 17.51 -7.44
N PRO A 310 -1.66 16.92 -8.61
CA PRO A 310 -1.85 15.49 -8.73
C PRO A 310 -0.58 14.67 -8.48
N LEU A 311 0.60 15.17 -8.87
CA LEU A 311 1.87 14.50 -8.63
C LEU A 311 2.22 14.43 -7.13
N ASP A 312 1.91 15.48 -6.38
CA ASP A 312 2.21 15.57 -4.95
C ASP A 312 1.44 14.49 -4.18
N ILE A 313 0.18 14.28 -4.52
CA ILE A 313 -0.65 13.19 -3.98
C ILE A 313 0.06 11.83 -4.13
N TYR A 314 0.65 11.52 -5.28
CA TYR A 314 1.36 10.25 -5.45
C TYR A 314 2.65 10.20 -4.64
N ARG A 315 3.42 11.29 -4.63
CA ARG A 315 4.64 11.38 -3.82
C ARG A 315 4.35 11.13 -2.34
N TYR A 316 3.19 11.56 -1.84
CA TYR A 316 2.78 11.32 -0.45
C TYR A 316 2.15 9.95 -0.22
N PHE A 317 1.36 9.42 -1.16
CA PHE A 317 0.65 8.16 -0.95
C PHE A 317 1.45 6.91 -1.30
N ILE A 318 2.44 7.00 -2.20
CA ILE A 318 3.22 5.84 -2.68
C ILE A 318 4.74 6.06 -2.73
N PRO A 319 5.36 6.77 -1.78
CA PRO A 319 6.82 6.94 -1.77
C PRO A 319 7.53 5.58 -1.68
N LYS A 320 8.82 5.53 -2.02
CA LYS A 320 9.64 4.33 -1.78
C LYS A 320 9.73 4.00 -0.30
N ILE A 321 9.84 5.05 0.52
CA ILE A 321 9.97 4.99 1.97
C ILE A 321 8.91 5.90 2.59
N THR A 322 7.95 5.28 3.29
CA THR A 322 6.88 5.97 4.02
C THR A 322 7.28 6.07 5.48
N ILE A 323 7.50 7.29 5.97
CA ILE A 323 7.71 7.57 7.41
C ILE A 323 6.37 8.01 7.99
N THR A 324 5.86 7.26 8.96
CA THR A 324 4.45 7.39 9.38
C THR A 324 4.22 6.94 10.81
N THR A 325 3.01 7.15 11.32
CA THR A 325 2.56 6.61 12.62
C THR A 325 1.93 5.22 12.45
N ILE A 326 1.72 4.54 13.58
CA ILE A 326 1.04 3.24 13.61
C ILE A 326 -0.41 3.35 13.13
N ASP A 327 -1.12 4.42 13.49
CA ASP A 327 -2.51 4.64 13.10
C ASP A 327 -2.66 4.69 11.58
N GLN A 328 -1.73 5.37 10.92
CA GLN A 328 -1.72 5.49 9.47
C GLN A 328 -1.39 4.16 8.78
N LEU A 329 -0.47 3.37 9.34
CA LEU A 329 -0.23 2.00 8.85
C LEU A 329 -1.53 1.18 8.93
N LEU A 330 -2.24 1.23 10.06
CA LEU A 330 -3.51 0.52 10.23
C LEU A 330 -4.58 1.03 9.26
N LEU A 331 -4.69 2.34 9.06
CA LEU A 331 -5.61 2.97 8.11
C LEU A 331 -5.38 2.53 6.65
N THR A 332 -4.17 2.14 6.26
CA THR A 332 -3.93 1.56 4.91
C THR A 332 -4.72 0.27 4.66
N THR A 333 -5.12 -0.42 5.73
CA THR A 333 -5.87 -1.68 5.65
C THR A 333 -7.36 -1.52 5.90
N LEU A 334 -7.78 -0.37 6.41
CA LEU A 334 -9.17 -0.01 6.58
C LEU A 334 -9.70 0.55 5.25
N GLN A 335 -10.97 0.30 4.91
CA GLN A 335 -11.58 0.73 3.65
C GLN A 335 -11.92 2.24 3.67
N THR A 336 -10.98 3.09 4.09
CA THR A 336 -11.14 4.53 4.29
C THR A 336 -10.27 5.32 3.30
N GLY A 337 -10.81 6.45 2.82
CA GLY A 337 -10.11 7.32 1.86
C GLY A 337 -9.59 6.58 0.63
N LYS A 338 -8.33 6.85 0.26
CA LYS A 338 -7.63 6.20 -0.86
C LYS A 338 -6.86 4.94 -0.42
N TYR A 339 -7.41 4.12 0.47
CA TYR A 339 -6.72 2.89 0.90
C TYR A 339 -6.31 1.98 -0.25
N TYR A 340 -7.10 1.94 -1.34
CA TYR A 340 -6.86 1.04 -2.49
C TYR A 340 -5.54 1.33 -3.21
N ILE A 341 -5.07 2.59 -3.28
CA ILE A 341 -3.75 2.91 -3.85
C ILE A 341 -2.60 2.65 -2.87
N ARG A 342 -2.88 2.60 -1.57
CA ARG A 342 -1.87 2.42 -0.50
C ARG A 342 -1.63 0.95 -0.20
N ARG A 343 -2.70 0.16 -0.10
CA ARG A 343 -2.71 -1.21 0.43
C ARG A 343 -1.74 -2.14 -0.30
N PHE A 344 -1.73 -2.14 -1.62
CA PHE A 344 -0.87 -3.07 -2.37
C PHE A 344 0.62 -2.77 -2.17
N ASN A 345 0.98 -1.56 -1.75
CA ASN A 345 2.37 -1.19 -1.42
C ASN A 345 2.91 -1.88 -0.17
N LEU A 346 2.04 -2.50 0.64
CA LEU A 346 2.48 -3.37 1.73
C LEU A 346 3.17 -4.64 1.20
N ARG A 347 2.94 -5.06 -0.05
CA ARG A 347 3.47 -6.34 -0.54
C ARG A 347 5.00 -6.30 -0.66
N ASN A 348 5.69 -7.36 -0.23
CA ASN A 348 7.15 -7.45 -0.20
C ASN A 348 7.82 -6.22 0.48
N SER A 349 7.13 -5.61 1.45
CA SER A 349 7.62 -4.43 2.17
C SER A 349 8.36 -4.82 3.45
N LEU A 350 9.21 -3.90 3.92
CA LEU A 350 9.81 -3.93 5.25
C LEU A 350 9.07 -2.94 6.16
N ILE A 351 8.44 -3.47 7.20
CA ILE A 351 7.79 -2.68 8.26
C ILE A 351 8.78 -2.54 9.41
N ILE A 352 9.23 -1.31 9.67
CA ILE A 352 10.14 -0.99 10.77
C ILE A 352 9.31 -0.31 11.86
N LEU A 353 9.30 -0.86 13.07
CA LEU A 353 8.67 -0.25 14.23
C LEU A 353 9.77 0.21 15.18
N ASP A 354 10.06 1.50 15.16
CA ASP A 354 11.06 2.11 16.02
C ASP A 354 10.44 2.57 17.34
N GLU A 355 11.21 2.43 18.41
CA GLU A 355 10.78 2.62 19.79
C GLU A 355 9.41 1.97 20.11
N PHE A 356 9.22 0.72 19.66
CA PHE A 356 7.90 0.05 19.78
C PHE A 356 7.45 -0.18 21.24
N HIS A 357 8.35 -0.05 22.22
CA HIS A 357 8.01 -0.07 23.64
C HIS A 357 7.12 1.10 24.08
N LEU A 358 7.04 2.17 23.28
CA LEU A 358 6.16 3.31 23.53
C LEU A 358 4.72 3.07 23.04
N LEU A 359 4.48 1.97 22.33
CA LEU A 359 3.14 1.63 21.85
C LEU A 359 2.27 1.13 23.01
N THR A 360 1.01 1.55 23.01
CA THR A 360 0.03 1.08 24.01
C THR A 360 -0.32 -0.40 23.76
N PRO A 361 -0.85 -1.11 24.78
CA PRO A 361 -1.33 -2.48 24.60
C PRO A 361 -2.34 -2.65 23.45
N GLU A 362 -3.22 -1.67 23.24
CA GLU A 362 -4.20 -1.65 22.15
C GLU A 362 -3.52 -1.57 20.78
N MET A 363 -2.49 -0.73 20.65
CA MET A 363 -1.70 -0.62 19.42
C MET A 363 -0.96 -1.93 19.12
N ILE A 364 -0.37 -2.57 20.13
CA ILE A 364 0.25 -3.90 19.99
C ILE A 364 -0.77 -4.95 19.56
N ALA A 365 -1.98 -4.94 20.13
CA ALA A 365 -3.06 -5.83 19.71
C ALA A 365 -3.45 -5.59 18.23
N CYS A 366 -3.56 -4.34 17.81
CA CYS A 366 -3.84 -3.99 16.42
C CYS A 366 -2.74 -4.46 15.47
N ILE A 367 -1.46 -4.31 15.85
CA ILE A 367 -0.32 -4.83 15.08
C ILE A 367 -0.41 -6.35 14.93
N ARG A 368 -0.72 -7.07 16.01
CA ARG A 368 -0.88 -8.54 15.96
C ARG A 368 -1.99 -8.95 15.00
N VAL A 369 -3.13 -8.25 15.01
CA VAL A 369 -4.24 -8.48 14.06
C VAL A 369 -3.79 -8.17 12.63
N PHE A 370 -3.12 -7.05 12.40
CA PHE A 370 -2.56 -6.67 11.09
C PHE A 370 -1.63 -7.76 10.55
N LEU A 371 -0.64 -8.19 11.34
CA LEU A 371 0.34 -9.19 10.95
C LEU A 371 -0.34 -10.55 10.71
N LYS A 372 -1.17 -11.03 11.65
CA LYS A 372 -1.92 -12.28 11.48
C LYS A 372 -2.73 -12.28 10.18
N ASN A 373 -3.23 -11.12 9.76
CA ASN A 373 -4.05 -11.04 8.56
C ASN A 373 -3.26 -10.95 7.25
N LEU A 374 -2.14 -10.22 7.23
CA LEU A 374 -1.46 -9.83 5.99
C LEU A 374 -0.09 -10.48 5.79
N LEU A 375 0.63 -10.84 6.87
CA LEU A 375 2.02 -11.26 6.86
C LEU A 375 2.36 -12.26 5.73
N LYS A 376 1.60 -13.37 5.66
CA LYS A 376 1.83 -14.44 4.68
C LYS A 376 1.48 -13.97 3.26
N SER A 377 0.27 -13.48 3.05
CA SER A 377 -0.21 -13.10 1.70
C SER A 377 0.54 -11.93 1.08
N TYR A 378 1.04 -10.99 1.91
CA TYR A 378 1.80 -9.83 1.47
C TYR A 378 3.32 -10.05 1.54
N LYS A 379 3.79 -11.21 2.04
CA LYS A 379 5.21 -11.53 2.19
C LYS A 379 5.96 -10.42 2.94
N LEU A 380 5.36 -9.92 4.02
CA LEU A 380 5.93 -8.83 4.83
C LEU A 380 7.22 -9.26 5.50
N SER A 381 8.11 -8.31 5.73
CA SER A 381 9.27 -8.43 6.62
C SER A 381 9.16 -7.38 7.72
N CYS A 382 9.69 -7.68 8.91
CA CYS A 382 9.53 -6.79 10.07
C CYS A 382 10.86 -6.55 10.77
N LEU A 383 11.06 -5.33 11.27
CA LEU A 383 12.12 -4.98 12.20
C LEU A 383 11.50 -4.20 13.36
N PHE A 384 11.46 -4.82 14.54
CA PHE A 384 11.03 -4.19 15.78
C PHE A 384 12.26 -3.71 16.53
N MET A 385 12.30 -2.44 16.92
CA MET A 385 13.43 -1.86 17.63
C MET A 385 12.97 -1.19 18.91
N SER A 386 13.68 -1.45 20.01
CA SER A 386 13.35 -0.86 21.30
C SER A 386 14.58 -0.49 22.11
N ALA A 387 14.51 0.62 22.84
CA ALA A 387 15.43 0.95 23.92
C ALA A 387 15.36 -0.01 25.11
N THR A 388 14.18 -0.58 25.38
CA THR A 388 13.90 -1.42 26.55
C THR A 388 13.44 -2.83 26.10
N PRO A 389 14.10 -3.90 26.55
CA PRO A 389 13.58 -5.25 26.38
C PRO A 389 12.25 -5.38 27.13
N SER A 390 11.24 -5.97 26.50
CA SER A 390 9.91 -6.15 27.09
C SER A 390 9.47 -7.59 26.84
N PRO A 391 9.69 -8.51 27.80
CA PRO A 391 9.37 -9.93 27.62
C PRO A 391 7.92 -10.16 27.20
N ILE A 392 6.98 -9.38 27.77
CA ILE A 392 5.55 -9.48 27.45
C ILE A 392 5.30 -9.13 25.97
N TYR A 393 5.86 -8.03 25.47
CA TYR A 393 5.65 -7.66 24.06
C TYR A 393 6.39 -8.60 23.10
N GLU A 394 7.56 -9.10 23.51
CA GLU A 394 8.30 -10.11 22.77
C GLU A 394 7.49 -11.41 22.62
N GLU A 395 6.87 -11.90 23.69
CA GLU A 395 5.99 -13.08 23.67
C GLU A 395 4.77 -12.86 22.79
N LEU A 396 4.06 -11.75 22.97
CA LEU A 396 2.87 -11.41 22.19
C LEU A 396 3.16 -11.30 20.68
N LEU A 397 4.34 -10.81 20.30
CA LEU A 397 4.78 -10.77 18.90
C LEU A 397 5.22 -12.15 18.39
N LYS A 398 5.87 -12.98 19.21
CA LYS A 398 6.25 -14.36 18.83
C LYS A 398 5.04 -15.23 18.51
N GLU A 399 3.90 -15.03 19.17
CA GLU A 399 2.67 -15.76 18.86
C GLU A 399 2.22 -15.58 17.40
N VAL A 400 2.44 -14.40 16.83
CA VAL A 400 2.10 -14.10 15.42
C VAL A 400 3.30 -14.22 14.48
N LEU A 401 4.53 -14.16 15.02
CA LEU A 401 5.80 -14.31 14.31
C LEU A 401 6.70 -15.37 14.97
N PRO A 402 6.37 -16.68 14.87
CA PRO A 402 7.14 -17.72 15.56
C PRO A 402 8.62 -17.80 15.15
N GLN A 403 8.94 -17.39 13.92
CA GLN A 403 10.31 -17.37 13.39
C GLN A 403 11.01 -16.01 13.54
N MET A 404 10.52 -15.14 14.43
CA MET A 404 11.18 -13.87 14.71
C MET A 404 12.46 -14.10 15.51
N LYS A 405 13.59 -13.64 14.96
CA LYS A 405 14.87 -13.65 15.67
C LYS A 405 14.93 -12.47 16.63
N ILE A 406 15.17 -12.76 17.90
CA ILE A 406 15.32 -11.76 18.96
C ILE A 406 16.80 -11.57 19.25
N THR A 407 17.26 -10.32 19.27
CA THR A 407 18.63 -9.94 19.62
C THR A 407 18.58 -8.86 20.69
N ILE A 408 18.96 -9.24 21.91
CA ILE A 408 19.06 -8.32 23.06
C ILE A 408 20.54 -8.06 23.32
N LEU A 409 20.96 -6.80 23.26
CA LEU A 409 22.36 -6.42 23.44
C LEU A 409 22.71 -6.22 24.92
N SER A 410 22.57 -7.29 25.71
CA SER A 410 22.77 -7.27 27.18
C SER A 410 24.14 -6.72 27.59
N ASP A 411 25.18 -6.98 26.80
CA ASP A 411 26.53 -6.44 27.04
C ASP A 411 26.57 -4.91 26.92
N GLU A 412 25.83 -4.31 25.99
CA GLU A 412 25.74 -2.85 25.85
C GLU A 412 24.96 -2.23 27.02
N TYR A 413 23.91 -2.89 27.50
CA TYR A 413 23.20 -2.46 28.72
C TYR A 413 24.12 -2.50 29.95
N ASN A 414 24.92 -3.56 30.08
CA ASN A 414 25.85 -3.73 31.20
C ASN A 414 26.92 -2.63 31.24
N LYS A 415 27.44 -2.19 30.08
CA LYS A 415 28.41 -1.07 29.99
C LYS A 415 27.83 0.26 30.48
N LEU A 416 26.50 0.44 30.40
CA LEU A 416 25.82 1.65 30.82
C LEU A 416 25.34 1.59 32.28
N LYS A 417 25.54 0.46 32.98
CA LYS A 417 25.11 0.29 34.37
C LYS A 417 25.95 1.18 35.30
N ARG A 418 25.36 2.31 35.70
CA ARG A 418 25.98 3.27 36.65
C ARG A 418 25.63 2.99 38.11
N HIS A 419 24.58 2.21 38.35
CA HIS A 419 24.05 1.95 39.69
C HIS A 419 23.92 0.44 39.95
N LYS A 420 24.25 0.02 41.19
CA LYS A 420 24.03 -1.34 41.68
C LYS A 420 22.89 -1.28 42.68
N ILE A 421 21.70 -1.71 42.25
CA ILE A 421 20.55 -1.87 43.14
C ILE A 421 20.76 -3.19 43.88
N ASN A 422 20.81 -3.12 45.20
CA ASN A 422 20.78 -4.29 46.08
C ASN A 422 19.43 -4.31 46.78
N TYR A 423 18.80 -5.47 46.83
CA TYR A 423 17.65 -5.66 47.70
C TYR A 423 18.14 -5.70 49.15
N VAL A 424 17.61 -4.83 50.00
CA VAL A 424 18.07 -4.71 51.40
C VAL A 424 17.02 -5.23 52.38
N SER A 425 15.73 -5.06 52.06
CA SER A 425 14.62 -5.28 53.00
C SER A 425 13.29 -5.39 52.24
N ASP A 426 12.38 -6.21 52.76
CA ASP A 426 10.97 -6.28 52.33
C ASP A 426 10.09 -5.18 52.94
N HIS A 427 10.60 -4.44 53.93
CA HIS A 427 9.86 -3.35 54.58
C HIS A 427 9.61 -2.18 53.63
N CYS A 428 8.40 -1.63 53.70
CA CYS A 428 8.04 -0.38 53.02
C CYS A 428 8.80 0.80 53.65
N ILE A 429 9.00 1.90 52.91
CA ILE A 429 9.73 3.07 53.43
C ILE A 429 9.02 3.63 54.67
N GLU A 430 7.69 3.55 54.69
CA GLU A 430 6.82 3.94 55.81
C GLU A 430 7.04 3.09 57.06
N GLU A 431 7.61 1.90 56.93
CA GLU A 431 7.93 1.00 58.06
C GLU A 431 9.37 1.21 58.58
N LEU A 432 10.17 2.02 57.88
CA LEU A 432 11.57 2.33 58.20
C LEU A 432 11.76 3.75 58.78
N ILE A 433 10.72 4.58 58.76
CA ILE A 433 10.64 5.94 59.34
C ILE A 433 9.85 5.84 60.65
#